data_AF-A0A2V6CUW3-F1
#
_entry.id   AF-A0A2V6CUW3-F1
#
_cell.length_a   1.000
_cell.length_b   1.000
_cell.length_c   1.000
_cell.angle_alpha   90.00
_cell.angle_beta   90.00
_cell.angle_gamma   90.00
#
_symmetry.space_group_name_H-M   'P 1'
#
loop_
_entity.id
_entity.type
_entity.pdbx_description
1 polymer ?
#
loop_
_entity_poly.entity_id
_entity_poly.type
_entity_poly.pdbx_seq_one_letter_code
_entity_poly.pdbx_strand_id
1 'polypeptide(L)'
;MQASRPFRGADEYNHFFRAYHISIGRMIAHHAAFGVVGEELPASLLTFARAAAVFPFLPDIESSSAQIRAANRIPLDPDKTAIINFPNSALYSPLVYTPAVAGIALGRLLGLHPLWLFYLARCFSALAVASLLAVAIKTLPPPAESFAILPLVPMALFQTGMISADGFTIALGL
;
A
#
# COMPACT_ATOMS: atom_id res chain seq x y z
N MET A 1 11.32 13.70 -13.64
CA MET A 1 10.67 12.46 -13.19
C MET A 1 9.47 12.83 -12.34
N GLN A 2 8.24 12.63 -12.83
CA GLN A 2 7.06 12.74 -11.95
C GLN A 2 7.00 11.45 -11.13
N ALA A 3 7.10 11.55 -9.80
CA ALA A 3 6.81 10.44 -8.91
C ALA A 3 5.40 9.90 -9.24
N SER A 4 5.22 8.58 -9.17
CA SER A 4 3.90 7.98 -9.40
C SER A 4 2.88 8.59 -8.44
N ARG A 5 1.71 8.96 -8.98
CA ARG A 5 0.64 9.58 -8.21
C ARG A 5 0.10 8.57 -7.18
N PRO A 6 -0.31 9.02 -5.97
CA PRO A 6 -0.88 8.12 -4.97
C PRO A 6 -2.14 7.42 -5.47
N PHE A 7 -2.40 6.20 -4.97
CA PHE A 7 -3.66 5.46 -5.13
C PHE A 7 -4.13 5.26 -6.58
N ARG A 8 -3.21 4.89 -7.48
CA ARG A 8 -3.54 4.50 -8.86
C ARG A 8 -3.79 3.00 -9.01
N GLY A 9 -3.41 2.21 -8.01
CA GLY A 9 -3.79 0.80 -7.94
C GLY A 9 -5.24 0.63 -7.53
N ALA A 10 -5.91 -0.37 -8.14
CA ALA A 10 -7.22 -0.81 -7.66
C ALA A 10 -7.10 -1.16 -6.17
N ASP A 11 -7.98 -0.57 -5.34
CA ASP A 11 -8.03 -0.76 -3.88
C ASP A 11 -6.72 -0.49 -3.11
N GLU A 12 -5.73 0.22 -3.69
CA GLU A 12 -4.43 0.48 -3.04
C GLU A 12 -4.59 1.23 -1.70
N TYR A 13 -5.62 2.08 -1.58
CA TYR A 13 -5.95 2.76 -0.33
C TYR A 13 -6.40 1.80 0.77
N ASN A 14 -7.12 0.73 0.45
CA ASN A 14 -7.52 -0.30 1.42
C ASN A 14 -6.28 -1.03 1.95
N HIS A 15 -5.37 -1.42 1.06
CA HIS A 15 -4.10 -2.04 1.42
C HIS A 15 -3.21 -1.12 2.26
N PHE A 16 -3.20 0.19 1.97
CA PHE A 16 -2.51 1.18 2.80
C PHE A 16 -3.10 1.28 4.20
N PHE A 17 -4.43 1.35 4.33
CA PHE A 17 -5.09 1.37 5.64
C PHE A 17 -4.81 0.11 6.45
N ARG A 18 -4.85 -1.06 5.79
CA ARG A 18 -4.52 -2.34 6.42
C ARG A 18 -3.07 -2.40 6.88
N ALA A 19 -2.12 -1.94 6.06
CA ALA A 19 -0.71 -1.86 6.43
C ALA A 19 -0.50 -0.88 7.61
N TYR A 20 -1.19 0.26 7.62
CA TYR A 20 -1.14 1.19 8.75
C TYR A 20 -1.69 0.54 10.03
N HIS A 21 -2.83 -0.14 9.94
CA HIS A 21 -3.44 -0.87 11.04
C HIS A 21 -2.50 -1.93 11.64
N ILE A 22 -1.79 -2.70 10.80
CA ILE A 22 -0.79 -3.65 11.27
C ILE A 22 0.42 -2.92 11.90
N SER A 23 0.80 -1.74 11.39
CA SER A 23 1.89 -0.93 11.94
C SER A 23 1.62 -0.39 13.35
N ILE A 24 0.37 -0.26 13.79
CA ILE A 24 0.02 0.09 15.18
C ILE A 24 -0.04 -1.14 16.11
N GLY A 25 0.37 -2.32 15.64
CA GLY A 25 0.39 -3.56 16.41
C GLY A 25 -0.93 -4.34 16.37
N ARG A 26 -1.90 -3.91 15.55
CA ARG A 26 -3.20 -4.59 15.45
C ARG A 26 -3.23 -5.52 14.23
N MET A 27 -3.11 -6.82 14.47
CA MET A 27 -2.98 -7.83 13.41
C MET A 27 -4.33 -8.29 12.83
N ILE A 28 -5.38 -8.34 13.64
CA ILE A 28 -6.71 -8.82 13.24
C ILE A 28 -7.60 -7.58 13.04
N ALA A 29 -8.26 -7.48 11.90
CA ALA A 29 -9.26 -6.43 11.70
C ALA A 29 -10.58 -6.90 12.31
N HIS A 30 -11.22 -6.05 13.11
CA HIS A 30 -12.55 -6.30 13.62
C HIS A 30 -13.62 -5.78 12.65
N HIS A 31 -14.86 -6.21 12.89
CA HIS A 31 -16.00 -5.65 12.16
C HIS A 31 -16.24 -4.23 12.64
N ALA A 32 -16.10 -3.27 11.74
CA ALA A 32 -16.63 -1.93 11.94
C ALA A 32 -18.18 -2.00 11.92
N ALA A 33 -18.81 -0.95 12.44
CA ALA A 33 -20.26 -0.82 12.45
C ALA A 33 -20.87 -1.15 11.07
N PHE A 34 -22.05 -1.79 11.08
CA PHE A 34 -22.81 -2.18 9.87
C PHE A 34 -22.25 -3.36 9.06
N GLY A 35 -21.44 -4.23 9.66
CA GLY A 35 -21.05 -5.52 9.06
C GLY A 35 -19.91 -5.43 8.02
N VAL A 36 -19.31 -4.26 7.85
CA VAL A 36 -18.13 -4.05 7.00
C VAL A 36 -16.87 -4.17 7.84
N VAL A 37 -15.83 -4.82 7.32
CA VAL A 37 -14.54 -4.94 8.05
C VAL A 37 -13.79 -3.60 7.99
N GLY A 38 -13.41 -3.09 9.17
CA GLY A 38 -12.82 -1.77 9.33
C GLY A 38 -12.43 -1.50 10.78
N GLU A 39 -11.61 -0.47 11.00
CA GLU A 39 -11.00 -0.18 12.30
C GLU A 39 -10.95 1.32 12.57
N GLU A 40 -10.81 1.67 13.85
CA GLU A 40 -10.51 3.04 14.25
C GLU A 40 -9.07 3.38 13.93
N LEU A 41 -8.90 4.24 12.94
CA LEU A 41 -7.63 4.72 12.43
C LEU A 41 -7.62 6.26 12.39
N PRO A 42 -6.45 6.92 12.35
CA PRO A 42 -6.38 8.38 12.28
C PRO A 42 -7.19 8.94 11.10
N ALA A 43 -8.10 9.88 11.39
CA ALA A 43 -8.98 10.50 10.40
C ALA A 43 -8.18 11.18 9.27
N SER A 44 -6.97 11.65 9.58
CA SER A 44 -6.02 12.21 8.61
C SER A 44 -5.67 11.26 7.47
N LEU A 45 -5.69 9.93 7.70
CA LEU A 45 -5.46 8.93 6.65
C LEU A 45 -6.62 8.90 5.65
N LEU A 46 -7.86 9.00 6.13
CA LEU A 46 -9.04 9.08 5.27
C LEU A 46 -9.09 10.40 4.52
N THR A 47 -8.76 11.51 5.17
CA THR A 47 -8.66 12.83 4.51
C THR A 47 -7.59 12.81 3.41
N PHE A 48 -6.43 12.21 3.70
CA PHE A 48 -5.38 12.01 2.70
C PHE A 48 -5.85 11.16 1.52
N ALA A 49 -6.47 10.01 1.79
CA ALA A 49 -7.00 9.16 0.73
C ALA A 49 -8.05 9.89 -0.11
N ARG A 50 -9.01 10.61 0.50
CA ARG A 50 -10.00 11.44 -0.22
C ARG A 50 -9.38 12.53 -1.09
N ALA A 51 -8.23 13.08 -0.67
CA ALA A 51 -7.53 14.10 -1.41
C ALA A 51 -6.69 13.56 -2.58
N ALA A 52 -6.39 12.26 -2.61
CA ALA A 52 -5.39 11.69 -3.51
C ALA A 52 -5.84 10.41 -4.25
N ALA A 53 -6.93 9.77 -3.86
CA ALA A 53 -7.45 8.53 -4.45
C ALA A 53 -8.68 8.78 -5.31
N VAL A 54 -8.87 7.91 -6.29
CA VAL A 54 -10.11 7.79 -7.04
C VAL A 54 -11.02 6.85 -6.27
N PHE A 55 -12.12 7.38 -5.74
CA PHE A 55 -13.14 6.58 -5.08
C PHE A 55 -14.22 6.16 -6.09
N PRO A 56 -14.75 4.93 -5.98
CA PRO A 56 -15.95 4.55 -6.70
C PRO A 56 -17.06 5.58 -6.45
N PHE A 57 -17.76 5.98 -7.52
CA PHE A 57 -18.90 6.92 -7.47
C PHE A 57 -18.57 8.39 -7.12
N LEU A 58 -17.29 8.76 -6.95
CA LEU A 58 -16.87 10.16 -6.93
C LEU A 58 -16.32 10.56 -8.30
N PRO A 59 -16.44 11.85 -8.70
CA PRO A 59 -15.81 12.35 -9.91
C PRO A 59 -14.32 12.03 -9.90
N ASP A 60 -13.77 11.59 -11.04
CA ASP A 60 -12.33 11.36 -11.15
C ASP A 60 -11.62 12.67 -10.83
N ILE A 61 -10.84 12.65 -9.76
CA ILE A 61 -10.09 13.81 -9.32
C ILE A 61 -8.75 13.73 -10.04
N GLU A 62 -8.56 14.59 -11.05
CA GLU A 62 -7.23 14.76 -11.62
C GLU A 62 -6.27 15.19 -10.50
N SER A 63 -5.44 14.25 -10.05
CA SER A 63 -4.38 14.43 -9.06
C SER A 63 -3.35 15.45 -9.56
N SER A 64 -3.71 16.72 -9.45
CA SER A 64 -2.88 17.85 -9.87
C SER A 64 -1.72 18.03 -8.90
N SER A 65 -0.65 18.68 -9.35
CA SER A 65 0.48 19.02 -8.48
C SER A 65 0.04 19.84 -7.26
N ALA A 66 -1.06 20.60 -7.37
CA ALA A 66 -1.66 21.33 -6.26
C ALA A 66 -2.29 20.41 -5.21
N GLN A 67 -2.95 19.33 -5.61
CA GLN A 67 -3.54 18.36 -4.70
C GLN A 67 -2.49 17.55 -3.96
N ILE A 68 -1.40 17.14 -4.62
CA ILE A 68 -0.27 16.48 -3.94
C ILE A 68 0.36 17.43 -2.90
N ARG A 69 0.51 18.72 -3.24
CA ARG A 69 0.98 19.73 -2.28
C ARG A 69 0.01 19.92 -1.11
N ALA A 70 -1.30 19.89 -1.35
CA ALA A 70 -2.31 19.96 -0.30
C ALA A 70 -2.29 18.71 0.59
N ALA A 71 -2.18 17.52 0.00
CA ALA A 71 -2.04 16.25 0.71
C ALA A 71 -0.78 16.22 1.60
N ASN A 72 0.33 16.79 1.12
CA ASN A 72 1.56 16.94 1.91
C ASN A 72 1.42 17.91 3.10
N ARG A 73 0.32 18.66 3.22
CA ARG A 73 0.07 19.55 4.37
C ARG A 73 -0.84 18.93 5.42
N ILE A 74 -1.35 17.72 5.18
CA ILE A 74 -2.21 17.02 6.14
C ILE A 74 -1.28 16.40 7.19
N PRO A 75 -1.26 16.87 8.45
CA PRO A 75 -0.48 16.23 9.48
C PRO A 75 -1.10 14.88 9.84
N LEU A 76 -0.27 13.94 10.27
CA LEU A 76 -0.76 12.72 10.90
C LEU A 76 -1.24 13.08 12.32
N ASP A 77 -2.50 12.80 12.63
CA ASP A 77 -3.11 13.08 13.94
C ASP A 77 -3.61 11.77 14.55
N PRO A 78 -2.77 11.07 15.35
CA PRO A 78 -3.14 9.79 15.95
C PRO A 78 -4.30 9.87 16.95
N ASP A 79 -4.52 11.04 17.57
CA ASP A 79 -5.51 11.23 18.62
C ASP A 79 -6.93 11.38 18.05
N LYS A 80 -7.04 11.88 16.82
CA LYS A 80 -8.34 11.98 16.11
C LYS A 80 -8.57 10.79 15.21
N THR A 81 -9.28 9.80 15.73
CA THR A 81 -9.63 8.59 14.98
C THR A 81 -10.98 8.73 14.27
N ALA A 82 -11.12 7.99 13.18
CA ALA A 82 -12.38 7.73 12.48
C ALA A 82 -12.44 6.25 12.11
N ILE A 83 -13.66 5.72 11.95
CA ILE A 83 -13.85 4.36 11.44
C ILE A 83 -13.48 4.37 9.94
N ILE A 84 -12.45 3.61 9.58
CA ILE A 84 -12.00 3.43 8.21
C ILE A 84 -12.21 1.98 7.80
N ASN A 85 -12.94 1.78 6.70
CA ASN A 85 -13.23 0.47 6.15
C ASN A 85 -12.17 0.05 5.15
N PHE A 86 -11.78 -1.23 5.19
CA PHE A 86 -10.81 -1.80 4.25
C PHE A 86 -11.08 -3.30 3.99
N PRO A 87 -12.32 -3.68 3.59
CA PRO A 87 -12.82 -5.05 3.66
C PRO A 87 -12.01 -6.06 2.83
N ASN A 88 -11.68 -5.74 1.59
CA ASN A 88 -10.96 -6.65 0.69
C ASN A 88 -9.54 -6.96 1.20
N SER A 89 -8.87 -5.96 1.77
CA SER A 89 -7.48 -6.08 2.22
C SER A 89 -7.33 -6.87 3.54
N ALA A 90 -8.40 -6.95 4.34
CA ALA A 90 -8.41 -7.63 5.62
C ALA A 90 -8.37 -9.16 5.50
N LEU A 91 -8.79 -9.71 4.35
CA LEU A 91 -8.76 -11.14 4.04
C LEU A 91 -7.34 -11.68 3.80
N TYR A 92 -6.39 -10.80 3.47
CA TYR A 92 -5.01 -11.17 3.23
C TYR A 92 -4.23 -11.38 4.53
N SER A 93 -3.29 -12.32 4.50
CA SER A 93 -2.37 -12.55 5.61
C SER A 93 -1.61 -11.26 5.98
N PRO A 94 -1.52 -10.89 7.27
CA PRO A 94 -0.73 -9.75 7.72
C PRO A 94 0.74 -9.79 7.24
N LEU A 95 1.26 -11.00 7.00
CA LEU A 95 2.64 -11.22 6.57
C LEU A 95 2.95 -10.53 5.24
N VAL A 96 1.98 -10.47 4.34
CA VAL A 96 2.12 -9.86 3.01
C VAL A 96 2.34 -8.35 3.10
N TYR A 97 1.88 -7.73 4.20
CA TYR A 97 2.09 -6.30 4.43
C TYR A 97 3.38 -5.99 5.18
N THR A 98 4.21 -6.97 5.55
CA THR A 98 5.38 -6.72 6.40
C THR A 98 6.31 -5.63 5.87
N PRO A 99 6.61 -5.52 4.55
CA PRO A 99 7.50 -4.47 4.08
C PRO A 99 6.80 -3.11 4.06
N ALA A 100 5.52 -3.07 3.67
CA ALA A 100 4.71 -1.86 3.77
C ALA A 100 4.63 -1.35 5.23
N VAL A 101 4.41 -2.26 6.19
CA VAL A 101 4.38 -1.98 7.62
C VAL A 101 5.71 -1.40 8.10
N ALA A 102 6.85 -1.96 7.67
CA ALA A 102 8.17 -1.44 8.01
C ALA A 102 8.35 0.00 7.51
N GLY A 103 7.95 0.29 6.27
CA GLY A 103 7.99 1.64 5.71
C GLY A 103 7.08 2.63 6.46
N ILE A 104 5.86 2.21 6.81
CA ILE A 104 4.92 3.04 7.58
C ILE A 104 5.43 3.27 9.00
N ALA A 105 5.93 2.24 9.68
CA ALA A 105 6.48 2.33 11.02
C ALA A 105 7.66 3.32 11.07
N LEU A 106 8.57 3.22 10.10
CA LEU A 106 9.67 4.18 9.96
C LEU A 106 9.15 5.61 9.76
N GLY A 107 8.18 5.82 8.87
CA GLY A 107 7.61 7.14 8.63
C GLY A 107 6.92 7.73 9.86
N ARG A 108 6.26 6.89 10.67
CA ARG A 108 5.62 7.29 11.92
C ARG A 108 6.64 7.67 13.00
N LEU A 109 7.73 6.90 13.13
CA LEU A 109 8.83 7.21 14.04
C LEU A 109 9.48 8.57 13.72
N LEU A 110 9.54 8.91 12.44
CA LEU A 110 10.04 10.20 11.95
C LEU A 110 8.99 11.33 12.01
N GLY A 111 7.77 11.07 12.49
CA GLY A 111 6.71 12.07 12.58
C GLY A 111 6.22 12.59 11.22
N LEU A 112 6.35 11.79 10.15
CA LEU A 112 6.03 12.25 8.80
C LEU A 112 4.52 12.27 8.53
N HIS A 113 4.14 13.07 7.53
CA HIS A 113 2.76 13.18 7.07
C HIS A 113 2.29 11.92 6.30
N PRO A 114 0.98 11.64 6.21
CA PRO A 114 0.43 10.44 5.56
C PRO A 114 0.95 10.19 4.13
N LEU A 115 1.22 11.25 3.35
CA LEU A 115 1.79 11.15 2.02
C LEU A 115 3.16 10.44 2.02
N TRP A 116 4.02 10.76 2.98
CA TRP A 116 5.34 10.15 3.11
C TRP A 116 5.27 8.73 3.64
N LEU A 117 4.34 8.45 4.57
CA LEU A 117 4.06 7.08 5.00
C LEU A 117 3.68 6.21 3.80
N PHE A 118 2.83 6.72 2.91
CA PHE A 118 2.44 6.03 1.69
C PHE A 118 3.63 5.77 0.75
N TYR A 119 4.48 6.77 0.50
CA TYR A 119 5.66 6.57 -0.35
C TYR A 119 6.68 5.62 0.27
N LEU A 120 6.93 5.69 1.58
CA LEU A 120 7.81 4.74 2.26
C LEU A 120 7.25 3.32 2.19
N ALA A 121 5.94 3.14 2.39
CA ALA A 121 5.29 1.84 2.23
C ALA A 121 5.49 1.26 0.82
N ARG A 122 5.34 2.09 -0.23
CA ARG A 122 5.60 1.68 -1.61
C ARG A 122 7.07 1.34 -1.85
N CYS A 123 7.99 2.19 -1.39
CA CYS A 123 9.42 1.95 -1.54
C CYS A 123 9.83 0.62 -0.90
N PHE A 124 9.40 0.35 0.34
CA PHE A 124 9.73 -0.90 1.02
C PHE A 124 9.07 -2.12 0.36
N SER A 125 7.82 -1.99 -0.08
CA SER A 125 7.12 -3.07 -0.82
C SER A 125 7.85 -3.39 -2.12
N ALA A 126 8.22 -2.38 -2.90
CA ALA A 126 8.96 -2.54 -4.15
C ALA A 126 10.34 -3.17 -3.92
N LEU A 127 11.07 -2.73 -2.89
CA LEU A 127 12.37 -3.30 -2.54
C LEU A 127 12.26 -4.77 -2.13
N ALA A 128 11.24 -5.13 -1.34
CA ALA A 128 11.02 -6.51 -0.92
C ALA A 128 10.69 -7.42 -2.11
N VAL A 129 9.75 -7.00 -2.97
CA VAL A 129 9.38 -7.78 -4.16
C VAL A 129 10.57 -7.89 -5.14
N ALA A 130 11.31 -6.79 -5.38
CA ALA A 130 12.50 -6.83 -6.22
C ALA A 130 13.59 -7.76 -5.66
N SER A 131 13.75 -7.81 -4.34
CA SER A 131 14.70 -8.72 -3.68
C SER A 131 14.28 -10.18 -3.83
N LEU A 132 12.99 -10.49 -3.62
CA LEU A 132 12.45 -11.83 -3.81
C LEU A 132 12.58 -12.30 -5.26
N LEU A 133 12.26 -11.44 -6.23
CA LEU A 133 12.42 -11.73 -7.66
C LEU A 133 13.89 -11.96 -8.01
N ALA A 134 14.82 -11.15 -7.49
CA ALA A 134 16.25 -11.34 -7.73
C ALA A 134 16.77 -12.68 -7.17
N VAL A 135 16.24 -13.13 -6.03
CA VAL A 135 16.55 -14.46 -5.47
C VAL A 135 15.95 -15.56 -6.33
N ALA A 136 14.65 -15.46 -6.66
CA ALA A 136 13.94 -16.44 -7.48
C ALA A 136 14.65 -16.67 -8.82
N ILE A 137 14.97 -15.60 -9.54
CA ILE A 137 15.66 -15.67 -10.83
C ILE A 137 17.04 -16.33 -10.70
N LYS A 138 17.79 -16.06 -9.63
CA LYS A 138 19.10 -16.68 -9.38
C LYS A 138 19.02 -18.17 -9.05
N THR A 139 17.88 -18.64 -8.53
CA THR A 139 17.69 -20.04 -8.13
C THR A 139 17.05 -20.91 -9.20
N LEU A 140 16.63 -20.34 -10.34
CA LEU A 140 15.97 -21.10 -11.41
C LEU A 140 16.95 -22.09 -12.07
N PRO A 141 16.60 -23.39 -12.17
CA PRO A 141 17.40 -24.35 -12.91
C PRO A 141 17.21 -24.16 -14.43
N PRO A 142 18.24 -24.37 -15.27
CA PRO A 142 18.06 -24.40 -16.72
C PRO A 142 17.06 -25.50 -17.12
N PRO A 143 16.09 -25.26 -18.04
CA PRO A 143 15.91 -24.08 -18.89
C PRO A 143 14.91 -23.04 -18.35
N ALA A 144 14.55 -23.10 -17.07
CA ALA A 144 13.53 -22.25 -16.45
C ALA A 144 13.91 -20.75 -16.43
N GLU A 145 15.15 -20.38 -16.76
CA GLU A 145 15.61 -19.00 -16.99
C GLU A 145 14.69 -18.21 -17.93
N SER A 146 14.06 -18.89 -18.91
CA SER A 146 13.09 -18.27 -19.83
C SER A 146 11.87 -17.66 -19.11
N PHE A 147 11.51 -18.18 -17.93
CA PHE A 147 10.41 -17.66 -17.12
C PHE A 147 10.76 -16.37 -16.36
N ALA A 148 12.03 -15.96 -16.33
CA ALA A 148 12.44 -14.68 -15.73
C ALA A 148 11.82 -13.45 -16.42
N ILE A 149 11.22 -13.61 -17.60
CA ILE A 149 10.51 -12.56 -18.34
C ILE A 149 9.12 -12.28 -17.72
N LEU A 150 8.49 -13.25 -17.06
CA LEU A 150 7.14 -13.11 -16.49
C LEU A 150 6.99 -11.94 -15.49
N PRO A 151 7.90 -11.74 -14.52
CA PRO A 151 7.82 -10.59 -13.61
C PRO A 151 8.14 -9.25 -14.28
N LEU A 152 8.73 -9.24 -15.48
CA LEU A 152 9.00 -8.03 -16.27
C LEU A 152 7.80 -7.58 -17.11
N VAL A 153 6.72 -8.37 -17.15
CA VAL A 153 5.49 -7.98 -17.83
C VAL A 153 4.92 -6.71 -17.17
N PRO A 154 4.42 -5.72 -17.93
CA PRO A 154 4.03 -4.40 -17.39
C PRO A 154 3.08 -4.45 -16.19
N MET A 155 2.17 -5.42 -16.17
CA MET A 155 1.24 -5.62 -15.04
C MET A 155 1.98 -6.05 -13.76
N ALA A 156 2.89 -7.03 -13.86
CA ALA A 156 3.67 -7.50 -12.72
C ALA A 156 4.53 -6.36 -12.18
N LEU A 157 5.22 -5.63 -13.06
CA LEU A 157 6.03 -4.47 -12.68
C LEU A 157 5.18 -3.38 -11.99
N PHE A 158 3.98 -3.11 -12.50
CA PHE A 158 3.07 -2.16 -11.87
C PHE A 158 2.64 -2.61 -10.47
N GLN A 159 2.30 -3.90 -10.29
CA GLN A 159 1.93 -4.45 -9.00
C GLN A 159 3.08 -4.50 -7.99
N THR A 160 4.33 -4.73 -8.43
CA THR A 160 5.51 -4.67 -7.56
C THR A 160 5.72 -3.27 -6.96
N GLY A 161 5.31 -2.23 -7.68
CA GLY A 161 5.48 -0.83 -7.28
C GLY A 161 4.34 -0.28 -6.42
N MET A 162 3.32 -1.07 -6.09
CA MET A 162 2.14 -0.65 -5.33
C MET A 162 2.06 -1.35 -3.98
N ILE A 163 1.22 -0.82 -3.09
CA ILE A 163 0.85 -1.53 -1.86
C ILE A 163 -0.24 -2.53 -2.24
N SER A 164 0.15 -3.74 -2.61
CA SER A 164 -0.76 -4.84 -2.97
C SER A 164 -0.24 -6.17 -2.44
N ALA A 165 -1.16 -7.11 -2.25
CA ALA A 165 -0.80 -8.50 -1.94
C ALA A 165 -0.25 -9.25 -3.15
N ASP A 166 -0.64 -8.85 -4.37
CA ASP A 166 -0.37 -9.61 -5.59
C ASP A 166 1.12 -9.67 -5.92
N GLY A 167 1.89 -8.62 -5.62
CA GLY A 167 3.33 -8.58 -5.86
C GLY A 167 4.09 -9.69 -5.14
N PHE A 168 3.65 -10.08 -3.94
CA PHE A 168 4.23 -11.21 -3.21
C PHE A 168 3.82 -12.55 -3.82
N THR A 169 2.56 -12.70 -4.21
CA THR A 169 2.06 -13.93 -4.83
C THR A 169 2.74 -14.20 -6.16
N ILE A 170 2.99 -13.17 -6.97
CA ILE A 170 3.75 -13.28 -8.23
C ILE A 170 5.20 -13.72 -7.95
N ALA A 171 5.85 -13.12 -6.96
CA ALA A 171 7.24 -13.46 -6.64
C ALA A 171 7.39 -14.88 -6.05
N LEU A 172 6.39 -15.37 -5.31
CA LEU A 172 6.37 -16.73 -4.76
C LEU A 172 5.94 -17.80 -5.78
N GLY A 173 5.24 -17.41 -6.85
CA GLY A 173 4.80 -18.32 -7.89
C GLY A 173 5.87 -18.67 -8.93
N LEU A 174 7.01 -17.98 -8.90
CA LEU A 174 8.21 -18.26 -9.72
C LEU A 174 9.12 -19.27 -9.02
#